data_AF-A0A836RRL6-F1
#
_entry.id   AF-A0A836RRL6-F1
#
_cell.length_a   1.000
_cell.length_b   1.000
_cell.length_c   1.000
_cell.angle_alpha   90.00
_cell.angle_beta   90.00
_cell.angle_gamma   90.00
#
_symmetry.space_group_name_H-M   'P 1'
#
loop_
_entity.id
_entity.type
_entity.pdbx_description
1 polymer ?
#
loop_
_entity_poly.entity_id
_entity_poly.type
_entity_poly.pdbx_seq_one_letter_code
_entity_poly.pdbx_strand_id
1 'polypeptide(L)'
;KKQQKQIQYFLREKAERKHKQQILHDDRIPKFLERHLPFVRRMTRNLDQLVIVSSFASPPLKTGLIDRFLVLTELENLHAVVCLNKSDLAGSRKEVEKIAKIYADIGYDTAVTSAKKKEGIDALYTLLKNKRSAFAGHSGVGKSSLLNAINPELRIQVEEVSTTTNKGRHTTTKIRIYTLDKHTEVLDLPGIKILDFIDIHYTEARFYYPEFEEYAEYCKFRDCIHLSETDCAVKNAVEEGKISVLRYNSYCNFIESLK
;
A
#
# COMPACT_ATOMS: atom_id res chain seq x y z
N LYS A 1 7.46 -36.26 -1.01
CA LYS A 1 8.75 -36.06 -1.72
C LYS A 1 8.74 -34.89 -2.73
N LYS A 2 7.71 -34.71 -3.58
CA LYS A 2 7.59 -33.56 -4.52
C LYS A 2 7.31 -32.21 -3.81
N GLN A 3 6.39 -32.19 -2.85
CA GLN A 3 6.11 -31.03 -1.98
C GLN A 3 7.31 -30.62 -1.11
N GLN A 4 8.06 -31.57 -0.54
CA GLN A 4 9.31 -31.27 0.21
C GLN A 4 10.41 -30.69 -0.70
N LYS A 5 10.49 -31.14 -1.96
CA LYS A 5 11.40 -30.56 -2.96
C LYS A 5 10.95 -29.16 -3.40
N GLN A 6 9.65 -28.89 -3.49
CA GLN A 6 9.10 -27.56 -3.75
C GLN A 6 9.31 -26.61 -2.57
N ILE A 7 9.13 -27.07 -1.33
CA ILE A 7 9.39 -26.26 -0.12
C ILE A 7 10.90 -25.99 0.03
N GLN A 8 11.76 -26.98 -0.23
CA GLN A 8 13.21 -26.78 -0.26
C GLN A 8 13.64 -25.85 -1.41
N TYR A 9 13.02 -25.95 -2.58
CA TYR A 9 13.17 -24.99 -3.68
C TYR A 9 12.71 -23.58 -3.28
N PHE A 10 11.61 -23.46 -2.52
CA PHE A 10 11.06 -22.19 -2.03
C PHE A 10 11.92 -21.55 -0.93
N LEU A 11 12.48 -22.35 -0.02
CA LEU A 11 13.42 -21.89 1.01
C LEU A 11 14.78 -21.50 0.40
N ARG A 12 15.21 -22.22 -0.64
CA ARG A 12 16.38 -21.88 -1.46
C ARG A 12 16.15 -20.63 -2.29
N GLU A 13 14.94 -20.43 -2.83
CA GLU A 13 14.51 -19.16 -3.44
C GLU A 13 14.40 -18.03 -2.42
N LYS A 14 13.95 -18.25 -1.18
CA LYS A 14 13.92 -17.22 -0.12
C LYS A 14 15.34 -16.76 0.24
N ALA A 15 16.31 -17.68 0.27
CA ALA A 15 17.74 -17.38 0.44
C ALA A 15 18.37 -16.71 -0.80
N GLU A 16 18.01 -17.14 -2.00
CA GLU A 16 18.42 -16.52 -3.27
C GLU A 16 17.72 -15.18 -3.53
N ARG A 17 16.56 -14.90 -2.92
CA ARG A 17 15.83 -13.62 -3.00
C ARG A 17 16.50 -12.55 -2.15
N LYS A 18 17.05 -12.86 -0.97
CA LYS A 18 17.95 -11.93 -0.26
C LYS A 18 19.23 -11.65 -1.07
N HIS A 19 19.75 -12.65 -1.77
CA HIS A 19 20.93 -12.50 -2.62
C HIS A 19 20.64 -11.75 -3.93
N LYS A 20 19.48 -11.98 -4.56
CA LYS A 20 18.96 -11.21 -5.70
C LYS A 20 18.57 -9.79 -5.28
N GLN A 21 17.99 -9.58 -4.10
CA GLN A 21 17.77 -8.25 -3.51
C GLN A 21 19.11 -7.52 -3.34
N GLN A 22 20.16 -8.18 -2.85
CA GLN A 22 21.51 -7.61 -2.79
C GLN A 22 22.08 -7.23 -4.17
N ILE A 23 21.82 -8.04 -5.21
CA ILE A 23 22.23 -7.72 -6.59
C ILE A 23 21.36 -6.62 -7.22
N LEU A 24 20.09 -6.51 -6.82
CA LEU A 24 19.10 -5.57 -7.37
C LEU A 24 19.12 -4.20 -6.70
N HIS A 25 19.74 -4.10 -5.51
CA HIS A 25 20.09 -2.87 -4.79
C HIS A 25 21.56 -2.44 -4.99
N ASP A 26 22.35 -3.20 -5.76
CA ASP A 26 23.64 -2.73 -6.26
C ASP A 26 23.35 -1.69 -7.36
N ASP A 27 23.98 -0.51 -7.30
CA ASP A 27 23.85 0.62 -8.24
C ASP A 27 24.23 0.29 -9.71
N ARG A 28 24.35 -0.99 -10.05
CA ARG A 28 24.94 -1.52 -11.27
C ARG A 28 24.00 -2.43 -12.04
N ILE A 29 22.73 -2.06 -12.16
CA ILE A 29 21.86 -2.68 -13.17
C ILE A 29 22.17 -2.06 -14.53
N PRO A 30 22.58 -2.86 -15.53
CA PRO A 30 22.87 -2.32 -16.85
C PRO A 30 21.64 -1.58 -17.42
N LYS A 31 21.84 -0.38 -17.95
CA LYS A 31 20.78 0.49 -18.52
C LYS A 31 19.85 -0.20 -19.52
N PHE A 32 20.31 -1.27 -20.18
CA PHE A 32 19.48 -2.04 -21.10
C PHE A 32 18.40 -2.86 -20.39
N LEU A 33 18.65 -3.33 -19.16
CA LEU A 33 17.70 -4.10 -18.36
C LEU A 33 16.65 -3.18 -17.71
N GLU A 34 16.97 -1.91 -17.45
CA GLU A 34 16.05 -0.92 -16.86
C GLU A 34 14.79 -0.68 -17.68
N ARG A 35 14.87 -0.83 -19.01
CA ARG A 35 13.72 -0.63 -19.92
C ARG A 35 12.68 -1.74 -19.83
N HIS A 36 13.06 -2.89 -19.27
CA HIS A 36 12.21 -4.07 -19.11
C HIS A 36 11.65 -4.22 -17.70
N LEU A 37 12.05 -3.35 -16.75
CA LEU A 37 11.47 -3.32 -15.42
C LEU A 37 10.06 -2.70 -15.49
N PRO A 38 9.07 -3.26 -14.77
CA PRO A 38 7.78 -2.61 -14.60
C PRO A 38 7.96 -1.16 -14.15
N PHE A 39 7.13 -0.25 -14.66
CA PHE A 39 7.25 1.19 -14.41
C PHE A 39 7.37 1.53 -12.93
N VAL A 40 6.63 0.81 -12.09
CA VAL A 40 6.64 0.93 -10.63
C VAL A 40 8.02 0.62 -10.06
N ARG A 41 8.66 -0.48 -10.47
CA ARG A 41 10.01 -0.88 -10.02
C ARG A 41 11.11 0.11 -10.36
N ARG A 42 10.96 0.82 -11.47
CA ARG A 42 11.90 1.88 -11.84
C ARG A 42 11.71 3.14 -10.99
N MET A 43 10.47 3.44 -10.63
CA MET A 43 10.14 4.56 -9.77
C MET A 43 10.55 4.30 -8.32
N THR A 44 10.32 3.09 -7.80
CA THR A 44 10.60 2.70 -6.40
C THR A 44 12.07 2.79 -6.01
N ARG A 45 13.01 2.66 -6.96
CA ARG A 45 14.46 2.74 -6.66
C ARG A 45 14.91 4.02 -5.99
N ASN A 46 14.21 5.11 -6.26
CA ASN A 46 14.51 6.40 -5.67
C ASN A 46 13.37 6.88 -4.75
N LEU A 47 12.55 5.95 -4.25
CA LEU A 47 11.52 6.26 -3.26
C LEU A 47 11.92 5.62 -1.94
N ASP A 48 11.84 6.39 -0.87
CA ASP A 48 12.00 5.87 0.48
C ASP A 48 10.69 5.24 0.97
N GLN A 49 9.54 5.75 0.51
CA GLN A 49 8.23 5.27 0.94
C GLN A 49 7.08 5.55 -0.04
N LEU A 50 6.03 4.74 0.07
CA LEU A 50 4.72 4.96 -0.54
C LEU A 50 3.72 5.43 0.52
N VAL A 51 3.10 6.58 0.27
CA VAL A 51 2.05 7.15 1.12
C VAL A 51 0.69 6.87 0.46
N ILE A 52 -0.06 5.97 1.07
CA ILE A 52 -1.35 5.49 0.60
C ILE A 52 -2.42 6.42 1.16
N VAL A 53 -2.85 7.37 0.35
CA VAL A 53 -3.87 8.35 0.70
C VAL A 53 -5.25 7.80 0.37
N SER A 54 -6.06 7.61 1.42
CA SER A 54 -7.48 7.28 1.32
C SER A 54 -8.32 8.31 2.06
N SER A 55 -9.60 8.42 1.74
CA SER A 55 -10.51 9.37 2.38
C SER A 55 -11.66 8.67 3.08
N PHE A 56 -12.11 9.20 4.23
CA PHE A 56 -13.34 8.74 4.89
C PHE A 56 -14.60 9.09 4.09
N ALA A 57 -14.59 10.20 3.34
CA ALA A 57 -15.72 10.61 2.50
C ALA A 57 -15.30 11.22 1.16
N SER A 58 -16.10 10.95 0.11
CA SER A 58 -15.95 11.51 -1.24
C SER A 58 -14.54 11.40 -1.85
N PRO A 59 -14.07 10.20 -2.26
CA PRO A 59 -14.81 8.94 -2.28
C PRO A 59 -14.88 8.26 -0.89
N PRO A 60 -15.86 7.35 -0.67
CA PRO A 60 -15.91 6.53 0.53
C PRO A 60 -14.63 5.72 0.71
N LEU A 61 -14.29 5.44 1.97
CA LEU A 61 -13.13 4.62 2.32
C LEU A 61 -13.25 3.22 1.70
N LYS A 62 -12.21 2.82 0.96
CA LYS A 62 -12.08 1.47 0.40
C LYS A 62 -10.84 0.80 0.95
N THR A 63 -10.99 0.05 2.05
CA THR A 63 -9.89 -0.68 2.70
C THR A 63 -9.20 -1.64 1.73
N GLY A 64 -9.96 -2.32 0.86
CA GLY A 64 -9.39 -3.20 -0.17
C GLY A 64 -8.43 -2.51 -1.14
N LEU A 65 -8.55 -1.20 -1.36
CA LEU A 65 -7.54 -0.46 -2.13
C LEU A 65 -6.25 -0.25 -1.34
N ILE A 66 -6.39 0.17 -0.07
CA ILE A 66 -5.23 0.37 0.82
C ILE A 66 -4.41 -0.91 0.85
N ASP A 67 -5.10 -2.02 1.08
CA ASP A 67 -4.51 -3.33 1.22
C ASP A 67 -3.79 -3.81 -0.05
N ARG A 68 -4.31 -3.48 -1.24
CA ARG A 68 -3.61 -3.75 -2.51
C ARG A 68 -2.33 -2.93 -2.66
N PHE A 69 -2.31 -1.68 -2.20
CA PHE A 69 -1.06 -0.92 -2.16
C PHE A 69 -0.09 -1.47 -1.11
N LEU A 70 -0.59 -1.96 0.03
CA LEU A 70 0.25 -2.61 1.03
C LEU A 70 0.89 -3.89 0.46
N VAL A 71 0.13 -4.71 -0.27
CA VAL A 71 0.69 -5.86 -0.99
C VAL A 71 1.80 -5.43 -1.95
N LEU A 72 1.59 -4.33 -2.68
CA LEU A 72 2.62 -3.80 -3.58
C LEU A 72 3.87 -3.34 -2.82
N THR A 73 3.72 -2.67 -1.67
CA THR A 73 4.87 -2.24 -0.87
C THR A 73 5.65 -3.41 -0.31
N GLU A 74 4.97 -4.47 0.14
CA GLU A 74 5.61 -5.71 0.56
C GLU A 74 6.32 -6.42 -0.60
N LEU A 75 5.69 -6.47 -1.79
CA LEU A 75 6.27 -7.05 -3.00
C LEU A 75 7.56 -6.33 -3.43
N GLU A 76 7.59 -5.00 -3.30
CA GLU A 76 8.70 -4.14 -3.71
C GLU A 76 9.66 -3.80 -2.56
N ASN A 77 9.43 -4.34 -1.35
CA ASN A 77 10.19 -4.05 -0.14
C ASN A 77 10.34 -2.54 0.12
N LEU A 78 9.24 -1.81 -0.06
CA LEU A 78 9.15 -0.35 0.10
C LEU A 78 8.41 -0.03 1.40
N HIS A 79 8.87 0.99 2.14
CA HIS A 79 8.15 1.42 3.33
C HIS A 79 6.76 1.98 2.98
N ALA A 80 5.73 1.62 3.75
CA ALA A 80 4.37 2.08 3.54
C ALA A 80 3.91 3.02 4.66
N VAL A 81 3.22 4.09 4.28
CA VAL A 81 2.50 4.98 5.20
C VAL A 81 1.03 5.02 4.80
N VAL A 82 0.12 4.70 5.72
CA VAL A 82 -1.33 4.81 5.49
C VAL A 82 -1.80 6.19 5.94
N CYS A 83 -2.26 7.01 5.00
CA CYS A 83 -2.81 8.34 5.27
C CYS A 83 -4.34 8.34 5.10
N LEU A 84 -5.06 8.40 6.21
CA LEU A 84 -6.53 8.43 6.27
C LEU A 84 -7.02 9.88 6.35
N ASN A 85 -7.30 10.47 5.19
CA ASN A 85 -7.68 11.86 5.04
C ASN A 85 -9.20 12.09 5.17
N LYS A 86 -9.58 13.37 5.30
CA LYS A 86 -10.97 13.83 5.47
C LYS A 86 -11.63 13.20 6.69
N SER A 87 -10.87 13.03 7.76
CA SER A 87 -11.38 12.55 9.06
C SER A 87 -12.53 13.40 9.60
N ASP A 88 -12.58 14.69 9.21
CA ASP A 88 -13.67 15.62 9.53
C ASP A 88 -15.03 15.23 8.92
N LEU A 89 -15.05 14.30 7.95
CA LEU A 89 -16.25 13.81 7.29
C LEU A 89 -16.60 12.36 7.66
N ALA A 90 -15.86 11.75 8.60
CA ALA A 90 -16.18 10.40 9.07
C ALA A 90 -17.46 10.37 9.91
N GLY A 91 -18.12 9.22 9.99
CA GLY A 91 -19.38 9.08 10.74
C GLY A 91 -19.19 9.27 12.24
N SER A 92 -18.02 8.92 12.76
CA SER A 92 -17.63 9.21 14.15
C SER A 92 -16.11 9.17 14.35
N ARG A 93 -15.62 9.82 15.40
CA ARG A 93 -14.22 9.71 15.82
C ARG A 93 -13.81 8.26 16.16
N LYS A 94 -14.73 7.48 16.75
CA LYS A 94 -14.49 6.06 17.07
C LYS A 94 -14.24 5.21 15.82
N GLU A 95 -14.95 5.51 14.73
CA GLU A 95 -14.74 4.84 13.44
C GLU A 95 -13.33 5.13 12.90
N VAL A 96 -12.92 6.40 12.93
CA VAL A 96 -11.58 6.83 12.50
C VAL A 96 -10.49 6.12 13.28
N GLU A 97 -10.59 6.14 14.61
CA GLU A 97 -9.63 5.48 15.51
C GLU A 97 -9.59 3.97 15.28
N LYS A 98 -10.76 3.33 15.09
CA LYS A 98 -10.84 1.89 14.80
C LYS A 98 -10.12 1.53 13.50
N ILE A 99 -10.35 2.27 12.42
CA ILE A 99 -9.69 1.99 11.14
C ILE A 99 -8.19 2.26 11.20
N ALA A 100 -7.78 3.39 11.80
CA ALA A 100 -6.36 3.73 11.93
C ALA A 100 -5.62 2.66 12.74
N LYS A 101 -6.24 2.19 13.83
CA LYS A 101 -5.66 1.15 14.69
C LYS A 101 -5.41 -0.17 13.96
N ILE A 102 -6.28 -0.58 13.03
CA ILE A 102 -6.08 -1.81 12.26
C ILE A 102 -4.73 -1.82 11.53
N TYR A 103 -4.35 -0.70 10.90
CA TYR A 103 -3.11 -0.60 10.15
C TYR A 103 -1.89 -0.37 11.06
N ALA A 104 -2.07 0.40 12.14
CA ALA A 104 -1.01 0.60 13.13
C ALA A 104 -0.64 -0.69 13.88
N ASP A 105 -1.63 -1.49 14.30
CA ASP A 105 -1.41 -2.72 15.07
C ASP A 105 -0.64 -3.79 14.25
N ILE A 106 -0.74 -3.75 12.91
CA ILE A 106 -0.01 -4.65 12.02
C ILE A 106 1.32 -4.05 11.52
N GLY A 107 1.76 -2.94 12.10
CA GLY A 107 3.12 -2.39 11.93
C GLY A 107 3.27 -1.29 10.87
N TYR A 108 2.18 -0.78 10.27
CA TYR A 108 2.27 0.31 9.31
C TYR A 108 2.15 1.69 9.97
N ASP A 109 3.06 2.60 9.60
CA ASP A 109 2.94 4.02 9.94
C ASP A 109 1.59 4.56 9.45
N THR A 110 0.82 5.14 10.36
CA THR A 110 -0.55 5.56 10.07
C THR A 110 -0.77 7.01 10.50
N ALA A 111 -1.21 7.86 9.57
CA ALA A 111 -1.58 9.25 9.81
C ALA A 111 -3.07 9.46 9.54
N VAL A 112 -3.77 10.07 10.50
CA VAL A 112 -5.16 10.53 10.33
C VAL A 112 -5.13 12.02 10.10
N THR A 113 -5.73 12.49 9.00
CA THR A 113 -5.63 13.89 8.59
C THR A 113 -6.97 14.50 8.18
N SER A 114 -7.07 15.81 8.35
CA SER A 114 -8.03 16.65 7.63
C SER A 114 -7.30 17.82 6.99
N ALA A 115 -7.10 17.76 5.68
CA ALA A 115 -6.55 18.90 4.94
C ALA A 115 -7.39 20.18 5.08
N LYS A 116 -8.73 20.03 5.22
CA LYS A 116 -9.66 21.14 5.38
C LYS A 116 -9.53 21.82 6.75
N LYS A 117 -9.39 21.03 7.81
CA LYS A 117 -9.24 21.53 9.19
C LYS A 117 -7.79 21.76 9.61
N LYS A 118 -6.84 21.37 8.75
CA LYS A 118 -5.39 21.32 9.04
C LYS A 118 -5.05 20.44 10.24
N GLU A 119 -5.82 19.39 10.47
CA GLU A 119 -5.59 18.42 11.53
C GLU A 119 -4.68 17.28 11.03
N GLY A 120 -3.74 16.85 11.87
CA GLY A 120 -2.84 15.73 11.56
C GLY A 120 -1.77 16.04 10.50
N ILE A 121 -1.71 17.28 10.00
CA ILE A 121 -0.76 17.68 8.94
C ILE A 121 0.68 17.62 9.42
N ASP A 122 0.96 18.06 10.65
CA ASP A 122 2.32 18.00 11.22
C ASP A 122 2.79 16.56 11.45
N ALA A 123 1.89 15.67 11.86
CA ALA A 123 2.17 14.25 12.00
C ALA A 123 2.52 13.61 10.64
N LEU A 124 1.72 13.91 9.61
CA LEU A 124 2.02 13.47 8.25
C LEU A 124 3.36 14.05 7.77
N TYR A 125 3.61 15.35 7.93
CA TYR A 125 4.88 15.96 7.52
C TYR A 125 6.09 15.35 8.23
N THR A 126 5.96 15.01 9.51
CA THR A 126 7.01 14.30 10.27
C THR A 126 7.37 12.96 9.63
N LEU A 127 6.37 12.21 9.15
CA LEU A 127 6.59 10.94 8.43
C LEU A 127 7.27 11.14 7.06
N LEU A 128 7.07 12.29 6.43
CA LEU A 128 7.64 12.65 5.12
C LEU A 128 9.06 13.23 5.21
N LYS A 129 9.41 13.84 6.35
CA LYS A 129 10.62 14.63 6.51
C LYS A 129 11.89 13.85 6.13
N ASN A 130 12.76 14.50 5.35
CA ASN A 130 14.02 13.93 4.84
C ASN A 130 13.85 12.67 3.97
N LYS A 131 12.67 12.47 3.37
CA LYS A 131 12.37 11.33 2.52
C LYS A 131 11.81 11.78 1.18
N ARG A 132 12.03 10.95 0.17
CA ARG A 132 11.40 11.00 -1.14
C ARG A 132 10.21 10.05 -1.18
N SER A 133 9.02 10.62 -1.12
CA SER A 133 7.77 9.89 -0.93
C SER A 133 6.92 9.91 -2.19
N ALA A 134 6.23 8.82 -2.51
CA ALA A 134 5.20 8.84 -3.55
C ALA A 134 3.80 8.81 -2.93
N PHE A 135 2.89 9.66 -3.40
CA PHE A 135 1.49 9.62 -2.99
C PHE A 135 0.69 8.75 -3.96
N ALA A 136 -0.05 7.79 -3.42
CA ALA A 136 -0.94 6.90 -4.16
C ALA A 136 -2.36 6.91 -3.57
N GLY A 137 -3.37 6.77 -4.43
CA GLY A 137 -4.78 6.80 -4.03
C GLY A 137 -5.68 7.27 -5.16
N HIS A 138 -6.99 7.05 -5.03
CA HIS A 138 -7.98 7.48 -6.04
C HIS A 138 -7.94 8.99 -6.30
N SER A 139 -8.55 9.42 -7.40
CA SER A 139 -8.89 10.83 -7.56
C SER A 139 -9.87 11.26 -6.46
N GLY A 140 -9.76 12.51 -5.99
CA GLY A 140 -10.66 13.07 -4.99
C GLY A 140 -10.35 12.76 -3.53
N VAL A 141 -9.43 11.84 -3.21
CA VAL A 141 -9.06 11.53 -1.81
C VAL A 141 -8.34 12.68 -1.08
N GLY A 142 -7.88 13.69 -1.82
CA GLY A 142 -7.29 14.92 -1.26
C GLY A 142 -5.77 14.98 -1.25
N LYS A 143 -5.07 14.25 -2.12
CA LYS A 143 -3.59 14.31 -2.27
C LYS A 143 -3.07 15.75 -2.45
N SER A 144 -3.59 16.49 -3.43
CA SER A 144 -3.23 17.89 -3.68
C SER A 144 -3.57 18.81 -2.51
N SER A 145 -4.71 18.57 -1.85
CA SER A 145 -5.13 19.34 -0.68
C SER A 145 -4.19 19.13 0.51
N LEU A 146 -3.71 17.90 0.72
CA LEU A 146 -2.70 17.61 1.75
C LEU A 146 -1.38 18.32 1.47
N LEU A 147 -0.92 18.29 0.21
CA LEU A 147 0.31 18.99 -0.18
C LEU A 147 0.22 20.50 0.03
N ASN A 148 -0.90 21.12 -0.35
CA ASN A 148 -1.15 22.54 -0.07
C ASN A 148 -1.26 22.84 1.44
N ALA A 149 -1.80 21.90 2.23
CA ALA A 149 -1.88 22.06 3.68
C ALA A 149 -0.50 21.99 4.35
N ILE A 150 0.39 21.13 3.83
CA ILE A 150 1.78 21.00 4.30
C ILE A 150 2.62 22.21 3.86
N ASN A 151 2.54 22.60 2.59
CA ASN A 151 3.25 23.75 2.06
C ASN A 151 2.31 24.58 1.16
N PRO A 152 1.73 25.68 1.70
CA PRO A 152 0.83 26.56 0.95
C PRO A 152 1.44 27.22 -0.28
N GLU A 153 2.77 27.36 -0.35
CA GLU A 153 3.45 28.00 -1.48
C GLU A 153 3.45 27.14 -2.75
N LEU A 154 3.15 25.83 -2.65
CA LEU A 154 3.03 24.95 -3.81
C LEU A 154 1.87 25.35 -4.73
N ARG A 155 0.83 26.02 -4.20
CA ARG A 155 -0.35 26.52 -4.93
C ARG A 155 -0.91 25.52 -5.94
N ILE A 156 -0.99 24.25 -5.55
CA ILE A 156 -1.45 23.17 -6.43
C ILE A 156 -2.93 23.38 -6.71
N GLN A 157 -3.31 23.42 -7.98
CA GLN A 157 -4.72 23.46 -8.37
C GLN A 157 -5.42 22.20 -7.85
N VAL A 158 -6.43 22.41 -7.02
CA VAL A 158 -7.34 21.37 -6.53
C VAL A 158 -8.57 21.41 -7.43
N GLU A 159 -8.61 20.57 -8.46
CA GLU A 159 -9.81 20.40 -9.27
C GLU A 159 -10.89 19.70 -8.43
N GLU A 160 -12.10 20.26 -8.42
CA GLU A 160 -13.26 19.58 -7.83
C GLU A 160 -13.50 18.27 -8.58
N VAL A 161 -13.87 17.22 -7.84
CA VAL A 161 -14.14 15.90 -8.41
C VAL A 161 -15.23 16.07 -9.47
N SER A 162 -14.87 15.98 -10.76
CA SER A 162 -15.81 16.17 -11.85
C SER A 162 -16.96 15.16 -11.71
N THR A 163 -18.17 15.66 -11.47
CA THR A 163 -19.41 14.86 -11.45
C THR A 163 -19.83 14.37 -12.85
N THR A 164 -19.06 14.73 -13.88
CA THR A 164 -19.31 14.40 -15.28
C THR A 164 -18.13 13.58 -15.82
N THR A 165 -18.28 12.25 -15.86
CA THR A 165 -17.81 11.37 -16.98
C THR A 165 -18.04 9.89 -16.65
N ASN A 166 -19.28 9.45 -16.89
CA ASN A 166 -19.49 8.12 -17.46
C ASN A 166 -18.84 8.14 -18.86
N LYS A 167 -17.86 7.25 -19.09
CA LYS A 167 -17.06 7.09 -20.33
C LYS A 167 -16.01 8.17 -20.60
N GLY A 168 -14.73 7.78 -20.50
CA GLY A 168 -13.64 8.39 -21.26
C GLY A 168 -12.51 9.05 -20.45
N ARG A 169 -11.42 8.29 -20.24
CA ARG A 169 -10.04 8.79 -20.37
C ARG A 169 -9.63 10.02 -19.55
N HIS A 170 -9.87 10.03 -18.23
CA HIS A 170 -9.18 10.93 -17.32
C HIS A 170 -8.09 10.17 -16.57
N THR A 171 -6.84 10.26 -17.04
CA THR A 171 -5.68 9.90 -16.21
C THR A 171 -4.57 10.90 -16.43
N THR A 172 -4.17 11.60 -15.37
CA THR A 172 -2.95 12.40 -15.33
C THR A 172 -1.76 11.47 -15.59
N THR A 173 -1.31 11.36 -16.84
CA THR A 173 -0.16 10.51 -17.23
C THR A 173 1.19 11.09 -16.79
N LYS A 174 1.20 12.33 -16.31
CA LYS A 174 2.41 13.05 -15.87
C LYS A 174 2.60 12.88 -14.37
N ILE A 175 3.74 12.31 -13.99
CA ILE A 175 4.25 12.38 -12.62
C ILE A 175 4.56 13.85 -12.32
N ARG A 176 4.12 14.34 -11.16
CA ARG A 176 4.51 15.66 -10.64
C ARG A 176 5.39 15.47 -9.42
N ILE A 177 6.44 16.27 -9.31
CA ILE A 177 7.36 16.25 -8.17
C ILE A 177 7.19 17.58 -7.44
N TYR A 178 7.00 17.51 -6.13
CA TYR A 178 6.83 18.65 -5.24
C TYR A 178 7.94 18.61 -4.20
N THR A 179 8.78 19.65 -4.18
CA THR A 179 9.82 19.80 -3.18
C THR A 179 9.23 20.55 -1.98
N LEU A 180 9.12 19.88 -0.83
CA LEU A 180 8.60 20.50 0.40
C LEU A 180 9.68 21.31 1.10
N ASP A 181 10.91 20.79 1.11
CA ASP A 181 12.13 21.44 1.59
C ASP A 181 13.36 20.82 0.89
N LYS A 182 14.58 21.22 1.29
CA LYS A 182 15.84 20.78 0.68
C LYS A 182 16.03 19.26 0.62
N HIS A 183 15.42 18.51 1.54
CA HIS A 183 15.61 17.07 1.71
C HIS A 183 14.30 16.26 1.64
N THR A 184 13.16 16.91 1.42
CA THR A 184 11.85 16.28 1.39
C THR A 184 11.17 16.50 0.04
N GLU A 185 10.85 15.41 -0.65
CA GLU A 185 10.18 15.43 -1.95
C GLU A 185 8.94 14.54 -1.94
N VAL A 186 7.89 14.99 -2.61
CA VAL A 186 6.68 14.20 -2.83
C VAL A 186 6.38 14.08 -4.32
N LEU A 187 6.21 12.84 -4.78
CA LEU A 187 5.81 12.51 -6.13
C LEU A 187 4.31 12.20 -6.15
N ASP A 188 3.53 12.94 -6.93
CA ASP A 188 2.12 12.60 -7.18
C ASP A 188 2.05 11.66 -8.38
N LEU A 189 1.72 10.40 -8.11
CA LEU A 189 1.60 9.36 -9.12
C LEU A 189 0.12 9.13 -9.47
N PRO A 190 -0.21 8.73 -10.72
CA PRO A 190 -1.53 8.23 -11.05
C PRO A 190 -1.81 6.89 -10.32
N GLY A 191 -2.29 6.97 -9.08
CA GLY A 191 -2.23 5.88 -8.10
C GLY A 191 -2.83 4.55 -8.56
N ILE A 192 -3.99 4.54 -9.21
CA ILE A 192 -4.69 3.27 -9.56
C ILE A 192 -3.91 2.45 -10.59
N LYS A 193 -3.23 3.10 -11.55
CA LYS A 193 -2.49 2.40 -12.63
C LYS A 193 -1.28 1.63 -12.11
N ILE A 194 -0.79 1.97 -10.92
CA ILE A 194 0.35 1.27 -10.30
C ILE A 194 -0.06 -0.14 -9.86
N LEU A 195 -1.34 -0.33 -9.50
CA LEU A 195 -1.85 -1.63 -9.08
C LEU A 195 -1.97 -2.62 -10.23
N ASP A 196 -2.06 -2.16 -11.48
CA ASP A 196 -2.07 -3.01 -12.68
C ASP A 196 -0.75 -3.80 -12.86
N PHE A 197 0.30 -3.44 -12.10
CA PHE A 197 1.60 -4.11 -12.13
C PHE A 197 1.80 -5.14 -11.02
N ILE A 198 0.77 -5.39 -10.19
CA ILE A 198 0.81 -6.48 -9.22
C ILE A 198 0.67 -7.79 -9.99
N ASP A 199 1.81 -8.44 -10.22
CA ASP A 199 1.92 -9.73 -10.88
C ASP A 199 2.40 -10.78 -9.86
N ILE A 200 1.43 -11.34 -9.12
CA ILE A 200 1.67 -12.38 -8.12
C ILE A 200 0.70 -13.54 -8.36
N HIS A 201 1.16 -14.76 -8.10
CA HIS A 201 0.27 -15.91 -8.16
C HIS A 201 -0.65 -15.92 -6.92
N TYR A 202 -1.92 -16.32 -7.06
CA TYR A 202 -2.89 -16.26 -5.96
C TYR A 202 -2.44 -17.02 -4.69
N THR A 203 -1.65 -18.08 -4.84
CA THR A 203 -1.09 -18.84 -3.69
C THR A 203 -0.02 -18.07 -2.92
N GLU A 204 0.58 -17.06 -3.53
CA GLU A 204 1.62 -16.23 -2.92
C GLU A 204 1.03 -15.03 -2.16
N ALA A 205 -0.23 -14.66 -2.41
CA ALA A 205 -0.88 -13.51 -1.80
C ALA A 205 -0.75 -13.49 -0.26
N ARG A 206 -0.78 -14.67 0.38
CA ARG A 206 -0.66 -14.82 1.84
C ARG A 206 0.63 -14.26 2.43
N PHE A 207 1.70 -14.20 1.64
CA PHE A 207 3.01 -13.74 2.12
C PHE A 207 3.11 -12.21 2.19
N TYR A 208 2.15 -11.48 1.62
CA TYR A 208 2.12 -10.03 1.60
C TYR A 208 1.11 -9.43 2.61
N TYR A 209 0.73 -10.24 3.60
CA TYR A 209 -0.10 -9.88 4.75
C TYR A 209 0.72 -10.20 6.02
N PRO A 210 1.50 -9.24 6.55
CA PRO A 210 2.47 -9.50 7.62
C PRO A 210 1.82 -10.09 8.87
N GLU A 211 0.58 -9.70 9.17
CA GLU A 211 -0.17 -10.21 10.32
C GLU A 211 -0.52 -11.71 10.22
N PHE A 212 -0.34 -12.35 9.05
CA PHE A 212 -0.56 -13.79 8.89
C PHE A 212 0.66 -14.62 9.28
N GLU A 213 1.88 -14.05 9.25
CA GLU A 213 3.12 -14.81 9.39
C GLU A 213 3.16 -15.60 10.71
N GLU A 214 2.81 -14.95 11.82
CA GLU A 214 2.78 -15.57 13.16
C GLU A 214 1.82 -16.77 13.23
N TYR A 215 0.67 -16.71 12.56
CA TYR A 215 -0.36 -17.74 12.66
C TYR A 215 -0.21 -18.83 11.60
N ALA A 216 0.35 -18.51 10.45
CA ALA A 216 0.50 -19.43 9.33
C ALA A 216 1.37 -20.65 9.68
N GLU A 217 2.30 -20.51 10.62
CA GLU A 217 3.14 -21.63 11.11
C GLU A 217 2.33 -22.72 11.82
N TYR A 218 1.19 -22.36 12.41
CA TYR A 218 0.31 -23.27 13.15
C TYR A 218 -0.79 -23.90 12.28
N CYS A 219 -0.82 -23.61 10.98
CA CYS A 219 -1.74 -24.27 10.06
C CYS A 219 -1.42 -25.76 9.91
N LYS A 220 -2.46 -26.60 9.83
CA LYS A 220 -2.31 -28.05 9.61
C LYS A 220 -1.58 -28.39 8.32
N PHE A 221 -1.82 -27.59 7.27
CA PHE A 221 -1.24 -27.78 5.94
C PHE A 221 -0.18 -26.71 5.66
N ARG A 222 0.99 -27.12 5.17
CA ARG A 222 2.11 -26.21 4.84
C ARG A 222 1.83 -25.30 3.64
N ASP A 223 0.95 -25.74 2.76
CA ASP A 223 0.50 -25.03 1.56
C ASP A 223 -0.84 -24.32 1.76
N CYS A 224 -1.32 -24.19 3.01
CA CYS A 224 -2.57 -23.48 3.33
C CYS A 224 -2.59 -22.04 2.79
N ILE A 225 -3.54 -21.74 1.91
CA ILE A 225 -3.80 -20.40 1.37
C ILE A 225 -4.87 -19.66 2.17
N HIS A 226 -5.23 -20.16 3.35
CA HIS A 226 -6.15 -19.53 4.30
C HIS A 226 -7.49 -19.11 3.68
N LEU A 227 -8.07 -19.97 2.82
CA LEU A 227 -9.34 -19.69 2.14
C LEU A 227 -10.36 -20.78 2.48
N SER A 228 -10.26 -21.95 1.86
CA SER A 228 -11.21 -23.06 2.01
C SER A 228 -10.79 -24.11 3.04
N GLU A 229 -9.57 -24.05 3.57
CA GLU A 229 -9.01 -25.06 4.46
C GLU A 229 -9.71 -25.11 5.82
N THR A 230 -10.09 -26.29 6.31
CA THR A 230 -10.87 -26.43 7.56
C THR A 230 -10.07 -26.12 8.82
N ASP A 231 -8.81 -26.56 8.90
CA ASP A 231 -7.94 -26.41 10.08
C ASP A 231 -6.89 -25.31 9.86
N CYS A 232 -7.37 -24.07 9.75
CA CYS A 232 -6.54 -22.90 9.42
C CYS A 232 -6.36 -21.99 10.63
N ALA A 233 -5.14 -21.92 11.17
CA ALA A 233 -4.83 -21.08 12.34
C ALA A 233 -5.03 -19.58 12.06
N VAL A 234 -4.83 -19.12 10.83
CA VAL A 234 -5.16 -17.73 10.43
C VAL A 234 -6.66 -17.47 10.56
N LYS A 235 -7.52 -18.40 10.14
CA LYS A 235 -8.98 -18.22 10.29
C LYS A 235 -9.40 -18.23 11.76
N ASN A 236 -8.81 -19.11 12.57
CA ASN A 236 -9.05 -19.11 14.01
C ASN A 236 -8.64 -17.77 14.65
N ALA A 237 -7.49 -17.22 14.26
CA ALA A 237 -7.03 -15.91 14.74
C ALA A 237 -7.97 -14.77 14.31
N VAL A 238 -8.61 -14.87 13.15
CA VAL A 238 -9.68 -13.94 12.72
C VAL A 238 -10.91 -14.08 13.63
N GLU A 239 -11.35 -15.31 13.92
CA GLU A 239 -12.49 -15.59 14.81
C GLU A 239 -12.25 -15.12 16.25
N GLU A 240 -11.02 -15.25 16.74
CA GLU A 240 -10.58 -14.76 18.05
C GLU A 240 -10.34 -13.25 18.10
N GLY A 241 -10.46 -12.54 16.97
CA GLY A 241 -10.26 -11.09 16.86
C GLY A 241 -8.81 -10.64 16.93
N LYS A 242 -7.84 -11.56 16.82
CA LYS A 242 -6.40 -11.26 16.75
C LYS A 242 -6.01 -10.72 15.38
N ILE A 243 -6.69 -11.17 14.32
CA ILE A 243 -6.59 -10.61 12.97
C ILE A 243 -7.89 -9.88 12.65
N SER A 244 -7.77 -8.68 12.09
CA SER A 244 -8.93 -7.89 11.67
C SER A 244 -9.73 -8.62 10.58
N VAL A 245 -11.03 -8.79 10.81
CA VAL A 245 -11.98 -9.33 9.80
C VAL A 245 -11.96 -8.49 8.52
N LEU A 246 -11.75 -7.17 8.61
CA LEU A 246 -11.67 -6.31 7.43
C LEU A 246 -10.45 -6.65 6.57
N ARG A 247 -9.30 -6.94 7.19
CA ARG A 247 -8.06 -7.34 6.51
C ARG A 247 -8.19 -8.72 5.88
N TYR A 248 -8.80 -9.67 6.60
CA TYR A 248 -9.03 -11.00 6.07
C TYR A 248 -10.03 -11.02 4.90
N ASN A 249 -11.14 -10.26 4.98
CA ASN A 249 -12.07 -10.15 3.85
C ASN A 249 -11.42 -9.49 2.63
N SER A 250 -10.57 -8.49 2.85
CA SER A 250 -9.78 -7.86 1.79
C SER A 250 -8.81 -8.83 1.12
N TYR A 251 -8.15 -9.68 1.91
CA TYR A 251 -7.32 -10.78 1.43
C TYR A 251 -8.10 -11.74 0.53
N CYS A 252 -9.28 -12.20 0.98
CA CYS A 252 -10.14 -13.10 0.19
C CYS A 252 -10.52 -12.48 -1.16
N ASN A 253 -11.00 -11.23 -1.14
CA ASN A 253 -11.37 -10.50 -2.36
C ASN A 253 -10.16 -10.29 -3.30
N PHE A 254 -8.98 -10.07 -2.73
CA PHE A 254 -7.76 -9.92 -3.51
C PHE A 254 -7.35 -11.23 -4.18
N ILE A 255 -7.38 -12.36 -3.46
CA ILE A 255 -7.15 -13.68 -4.05
C ILE A 255 -8.13 -13.99 -5.17
N GLU A 256 -9.41 -13.68 -4.98
CA GLU A 256 -10.42 -13.88 -6.03
C GLU A 256 -10.11 -13.06 -7.28
N SER A 257 -9.60 -11.84 -7.12
CA SER A 257 -9.20 -11.01 -8.27
C SER A 257 -7.94 -11.45 -9.00
N LEU A 258 -7.18 -12.39 -8.45
CA LEU A 258 -5.97 -12.98 -9.06
C LEU A 258 -6.26 -14.30 -9.81
N LYS A 259 -7.48 -14.85 -9.68
CA LYS A 259 -7.91 -16.07 -10.36
C LYS A 259 -8.58 -15.75 -11.69
#